data_AF-A9E964-F1
#
_entry.id   AF-A9E964-F1
#
_cell.length_a   1.000
_cell.length_b   1.000
_cell.length_c   1.000
_cell.angle_alpha   90.00
_cell.angle_beta   90.00
_cell.angle_gamma   90.00
#
_symmetry.space_group_name_H-M   'P 1'
#
loop_
_entity.id
_entity.type
_entity.pdbx_description
1 polymer ?
#
loop_
_entity_poly.entity_id
_entity_poly.type
_entity_poly.pdbx_seq_one_letter_code
_entity_poly.pdbx_strand_id
1 'polypeptide(L)'
;MVVLKKIKAATLMETLVATVLIVVIFMVSTFLLNSLFNTTVKNNTNAVRTHISELVYLSVHDKLTIPYDDEFENWYISIEKVDKKLIFEAQHKETDKTIRVEQYENYNGQ
;
A
#
# COMPACT_ATOMS: atom_id res chain seq x y z
N MET A 1 18.18 25.46 60.02
CA MET A 1 17.97 24.01 60.19
C MET A 1 17.69 23.45 58.81
N VAL A 2 18.71 22.85 58.17
CA VAL A 2 18.61 22.43 56.75
C VAL A 2 18.10 20.99 56.67
N VAL A 3 17.15 20.83 55.76
CA VAL A 3 16.27 19.69 55.54
C VAL A 3 17.04 18.49 54.99
N LEU A 4 17.01 17.36 55.71
CA LEU A 4 17.33 16.04 55.16
C LEU A 4 16.04 15.20 55.14
N LYS A 5 15.17 15.51 54.19
CA LYS A 5 13.97 14.70 53.93
C LYS A 5 14.43 13.44 53.18
N LYS A 6 14.54 12.30 53.88
CA LYS A 6 14.84 11.00 53.27
C LYS A 6 13.78 10.70 52.22
N ILE A 7 14.12 10.83 50.94
CA ILE A 7 13.27 10.37 49.84
C ILE A 7 13.18 8.84 50.02
N LYS A 8 11.98 8.30 50.22
CA LYS A 8 11.80 6.86 50.43
C LYS A 8 12.36 6.14 49.19
N ALA A 9 13.41 5.34 49.37
CA ALA A 9 14.05 4.57 48.29
C ALA A 9 13.05 3.69 47.50
N ALA A 10 11.89 3.37 48.08
CA ALA A 10 10.76 2.73 47.41
C ALA A 10 10.33 3.43 46.11
N THR A 11 10.34 4.77 46.05
CA THR A 11 9.88 5.52 44.86
C THR A 11 10.86 5.45 43.68
N LEU A 12 12.15 5.18 43.93
CA LEU A 12 13.16 5.05 42.86
C LEU A 12 12.94 3.76 42.06
N MET A 13 12.74 2.64 42.77
CA MET A 13 12.48 1.34 42.16
C MET A 13 11.17 1.34 41.39
N GLU A 14 10.12 1.97 41.93
CA GLU A 14 8.84 2.16 41.24
C GLU A 14 8.99 2.96 39.95
N THR A 15 9.77 4.06 39.98
CA THR A 15 10.02 4.89 38.80
C THR A 15 10.81 4.13 37.74
N LEU A 16 11.79 3.33 38.14
CA LEU A 16 12.57 2.49 37.23
C LEU A 16 11.70 1.43 36.56
N VAL A 17 10.86 0.73 37.34
CA VAL A 17 9.94 -0.26 36.78
C VAL A 17 8.96 0.40 35.81
N ALA A 18 8.41 1.57 36.17
CA ALA A 18 7.52 2.32 35.30
C ALA A 18 8.20 2.74 33.99
N THR A 19 9.44 3.23 34.04
CA THR A 19 10.16 3.64 32.81
C THR A 19 10.46 2.44 31.90
N VAL A 20 10.82 1.29 32.48
CA VAL A 20 11.00 0.05 31.71
C VAL A 20 9.70 -0.38 31.02
N LEU A 21 8.56 -0.34 31.74
CA LEU A 21 7.26 -0.66 31.16
C LEU A 21 6.90 0.29 30.02
N ILE A 22 7.15 1.59 30.18
CA ILE A 22 6.91 2.59 29.12
C ILE A 22 7.76 2.26 27.88
N VAL A 23 9.05 1.96 28.04
CA VAL A 23 9.93 1.59 26.93
C VAL A 23 9.44 0.35 26.20
N VAL A 24 9.01 -0.69 26.93
CA VAL A 24 8.46 -1.92 26.34
C VAL A 24 7.20 -1.63 25.54
N ILE A 25 6.28 -0.82 26.08
CA ILE A 25 5.05 -0.44 25.38
C ILE A 25 5.39 0.30 24.07
N PHE A 26 6.28 1.30 24.12
CA PHE A 26 6.70 2.03 22.92
C PHE A 26 7.33 1.11 21.86
N MET A 27 8.13 0.13 22.29
CA MET A 27 8.73 -0.84 21.37
C MET A 27 7.65 -1.68 20.67
N VAL A 28 6.71 -2.23 21.44
CA VAL A 28 5.59 -3.03 20.89
C VAL A 28 4.70 -2.17 19.99
N SER A 29 4.35 -0.96 20.41
CA SER A 29 3.53 -0.05 19.60
C SER A 29 4.22 0.33 18.28
N THR A 30 5.53 0.59 18.29
CA THR A 30 6.29 0.88 17.07
C THR A 30 6.31 -0.31 16.12
N PHE A 31 6.51 -1.52 16.66
CA PHE A 31 6.49 -2.74 15.87
C PHE A 31 5.11 -2.96 15.22
N LEU A 32 4.04 -2.81 16.00
CA LEU A 32 2.66 -2.90 15.50
C LEU A 32 2.38 -1.86 14.41
N LEU A 33 2.76 -0.60 14.65
CA LEU A 33 2.58 0.47 13.67
C LEU A 33 3.32 0.17 12.36
N ASN A 34 4.57 -0.28 12.43
CA ASN A 34 5.36 -0.62 11.26
C ASN A 34 4.74 -1.78 10.48
N SER A 35 4.25 -2.80 11.19
CA SER A 35 3.56 -3.95 10.57
C SER A 35 2.27 -3.53 9.86
N LEU A 36 1.43 -2.72 10.52
CA LEU A 36 0.19 -2.20 9.94
C LEU A 36 0.45 -1.28 8.74
N PHE A 37 1.46 -0.42 8.83
CA PHE A 37 1.88 0.46 7.75
C PHE A 37 2.35 -0.35 6.54
N ASN A 38 3.27 -1.31 6.72
CA ASN A 38 3.73 -2.17 5.64
C ASN A 38 2.59 -2.97 5.01
N THR A 39 1.65 -3.47 5.82
CA THR A 39 0.49 -4.20 5.32
C THR A 39 -0.43 -3.29 4.50
N THR A 40 -0.63 -2.04 4.93
CA THR A 40 -1.47 -1.07 4.22
C THR A 40 -0.82 -0.66 2.89
N VAL A 41 0.49 -0.36 2.89
CA VAL A 41 1.23 0.01 1.67
C VAL A 41 1.24 -1.16 0.67
N LYS A 42 1.56 -2.38 1.11
CA LYS A 42 1.53 -3.57 0.23
C LYS A 42 0.15 -3.88 -0.34
N ASN A 43 -0.91 -3.55 0.37
CA ASN A 43 -2.28 -3.75 -0.08
C ASN A 43 -2.89 -2.54 -0.78
N ASN A 44 -2.14 -1.44 -0.95
CA ASN A 44 -2.65 -0.22 -1.58
C ASN A 44 -2.78 -0.42 -3.09
N THR A 45 -3.95 -0.88 -3.53
CA THR A 45 -4.28 -1.04 -4.95
C THR A 45 -4.65 0.27 -5.63
N ASN A 46 -4.65 1.41 -4.93
CA ASN A 46 -5.04 2.69 -5.52
C ASN A 46 -4.01 3.19 -6.55
N ALA A 47 -2.71 2.93 -6.31
CA ALA A 47 -1.66 3.31 -7.24
C ALA A 47 -1.83 2.57 -8.58
N VAL A 48 -1.93 1.23 -8.54
CA VAL A 48 -2.17 0.43 -9.75
C VAL A 48 -3.51 0.75 -10.42
N ARG A 49 -4.57 1.02 -9.64
CA ARG A 49 -5.87 1.43 -10.22
C ARG A 49 -5.78 2.77 -10.94
N THR A 50 -5.01 3.71 -10.41
CA THR A 50 -4.77 5.01 -11.04
C THR A 50 -3.99 4.82 -12.34
N HIS A 51 -2.93 4.01 -12.31
CA HIS A 51 -2.13 3.68 -13.50
C HIS A 51 -2.95 3.00 -14.59
N ILE A 52 -3.78 2.00 -14.24
CA ILE A 52 -4.72 1.37 -15.20
C ILE A 52 -5.68 2.41 -15.79
N SER A 53 -6.16 3.35 -14.98
CA SER A 53 -7.07 4.41 -15.46
C SER A 53 -6.38 5.35 -16.46
N GLU A 54 -5.09 5.63 -16.27
CA GLU A 54 -4.29 6.39 -17.22
C GLU A 54 -4.07 5.60 -18.53
N LEU A 55 -3.77 4.30 -18.45
CA LEU A 55 -3.62 3.43 -19.63
C LEU A 55 -4.93 3.34 -20.43
N VAL A 56 -6.06 3.23 -19.75
CA VAL A 56 -7.41 3.32 -20.36
C VAL A 56 -7.61 4.65 -21.07
N TYR A 57 -7.22 5.76 -20.45
CA TYR A 57 -7.33 7.07 -21.08
C TYR A 57 -6.45 7.19 -22.34
N LEU A 58 -5.22 6.69 -22.29
CA LEU A 58 -4.29 6.69 -23.41
C LEU A 58 -4.75 5.79 -24.56
N SER A 59 -5.37 4.64 -24.26
CA SER A 59 -5.91 3.74 -25.28
C SER A 59 -7.11 4.36 -26.01
N VAL A 60 -7.95 5.15 -25.34
CA VAL A 60 -9.08 5.86 -25.97
C VAL A 60 -8.61 6.95 -26.94
N HIS A 61 -7.43 7.53 -26.71
CA HIS A 61 -6.87 8.60 -27.54
C HIS A 61 -5.88 8.10 -28.60
N ASP A 62 -5.86 6.79 -28.88
CA ASP A 62 -4.95 6.13 -29.82
C ASP A 62 -3.45 6.42 -29.54
N LYS A 63 -3.11 6.74 -28.29
CA LYS A 63 -1.72 7.01 -27.87
C LYS A 63 -1.00 5.79 -27.33
N LEU A 64 -1.66 4.64 -27.35
CA LEU A 64 -1.15 3.38 -26.81
C LEU A 64 -1.16 2.31 -27.90
N THR A 65 0.01 1.75 -28.20
CA THR A 65 0.14 0.63 -29.13
C THR A 65 -0.18 -0.66 -28.41
N ILE A 66 -1.20 -1.40 -28.87
CA ILE A 66 -1.65 -2.67 -28.29
C ILE A 66 -1.20 -3.82 -29.23
N PRO A 67 -0.72 -4.98 -28.72
CA PRO A 67 -0.60 -5.37 -27.31
C PRO A 67 0.46 -4.55 -26.56
N TYR A 68 0.19 -4.30 -25.28
CA TYR A 68 1.06 -3.52 -24.41
C TYR A 68 1.27 -4.26 -23.10
N ASP A 69 2.54 -4.46 -22.75
CA ASP A 69 2.95 -5.04 -21.48
C ASP A 69 3.75 -3.99 -20.70
N ASP A 70 3.45 -3.85 -19.42
CA ASP A 70 4.09 -2.90 -18.53
C ASP A 70 4.29 -3.49 -17.13
N GLU A 71 5.31 -3.00 -16.45
CA GLU A 71 5.68 -3.46 -15.12
C GLU A 71 5.62 -2.26 -14.18
N PHE A 72 4.51 -2.16 -13.43
CA PHE A 72 4.30 -1.06 -12.50
C PHE A 72 4.47 -1.53 -11.05
N GLU A 73 5.57 -1.13 -10.42
CA GLU A 73 5.94 -1.53 -9.05
C GLU A 73 5.97 -3.05 -8.85
N ASN A 74 4.98 -3.61 -8.13
CA ASN A 74 4.82 -5.04 -7.90
C ASN A 74 3.67 -5.64 -8.74
N TRP A 75 3.28 -4.98 -9.83
CA TRP A 75 2.22 -5.43 -10.72
C TRP A 75 2.77 -5.63 -12.13
N TYR A 76 2.42 -6.76 -12.74
CA TYR A 76 2.56 -6.99 -14.17
C TYR A 76 1.24 -6.61 -14.83
N ILE A 77 1.27 -5.71 -15.80
CA ILE A 77 0.09 -5.21 -16.49
C ILE A 77 0.19 -5.65 -17.94
N SER A 78 -0.83 -6.33 -18.43
CA SER A 78 -0.96 -6.72 -19.81
C SER A 78 -2.25 -6.17 -20.39
N ILE A 79 -2.16 -5.63 -21.60
CA ILE A 79 -3.28 -5.08 -22.35
C ILE A 79 -3.39 -5.86 -23.65
N GLU A 80 -4.49 -6.58 -23.78
CA GLU A 80 -4.79 -7.40 -24.94
C GLU A 80 -6.07 -6.92 -25.63
N LYS A 81 -6.05 -6.91 -26.96
CA LYS A 81 -7.26 -6.70 -27.77
C LYS A 81 -7.84 -8.06 -28.14
N VAL A 82 -8.99 -8.39 -27.56
CA VAL A 82 -9.76 -9.59 -27.91
C VAL A 82 -11.04 -9.15 -28.60
N ASP A 83 -11.15 -9.45 -29.90
CA ASP A 83 -12.21 -8.99 -30.80
C ASP A 83 -12.41 -7.46 -30.83
N LYS A 84 -13.45 -6.97 -30.14
CA LYS A 84 -13.84 -5.54 -30.00
C LYS A 84 -13.72 -5.05 -28.56
N LYS A 85 -12.94 -5.75 -27.72
CA LYS A 85 -12.73 -5.40 -26.32
C LYS A 85 -11.24 -5.22 -26.05
N LEU A 86 -10.93 -4.21 -25.24
CA LEU A 86 -9.63 -4.06 -24.61
C LEU A 86 -9.72 -4.64 -23.20
N ILE A 87 -8.89 -5.63 -22.94
CA ILE A 87 -8.76 -6.27 -21.63
C ILE A 87 -7.49 -5.71 -21.00
N PHE A 88 -7.65 -5.01 -19.89
CA PHE A 88 -6.55 -4.56 -19.04
C PHE A 88 -6.47 -5.50 -17.86
N GLU A 89 -5.39 -6.26 -17.77
CA GLU A 89 -5.16 -7.20 -16.68
C GLU A 89 -3.91 -6.78 -15.91
N ALA A 90 -4.06 -6.59 -14.60
CA ALA A 90 -2.95 -6.35 -13.68
C ALA A 90 -2.85 -7.50 -12.68
N GLN A 91 -1.73 -8.20 -12.68
CA GLN A 91 -1.42 -9.30 -11.78
C GLN A 91 -0.34 -8.87 -10.80
N HIS A 92 -0.56 -9.08 -9.50
CA HIS A 92 0.45 -8.76 -8.50
C HIS A 92 1.55 -9.83 -8.48
N LYS A 93 2.82 -9.43 -8.46
CA LYS A 93 3.99 -10.31 -8.55
C LYS A 93 4.15 -11.26 -7.37
N GLU A 94 3.69 -10.87 -6.18
CA GLU A 94 3.87 -11.65 -4.95
C GLU A 94 2.56 -12.19 -4.36
N THR A 95 1.41 -11.79 -4.90
CA THR A 95 0.11 -12.21 -4.35
C THR A 95 -0.80 -12.60 -5.49
N ASP A 96 -1.65 -13.61 -5.33
CA ASP A 96 -2.63 -14.05 -6.35
C ASP A 96 -3.78 -13.03 -6.60
N LYS A 97 -3.53 -11.74 -6.35
CA LYS A 97 -4.46 -10.65 -6.62
C LYS A 97 -4.36 -10.25 -8.08
N THR A 98 -5.48 -10.38 -8.77
CA THR A 98 -5.65 -9.93 -10.15
C THR A 98 -6.72 -8.85 -10.22
N ILE A 99 -6.44 -7.78 -10.95
CA ILE A 99 -7.41 -6.74 -11.29
C ILE A 99 -7.61 -6.80 -12.79
N ARG A 100 -8.83 -7.11 -13.22
CA ARG A 100 -9.21 -7.14 -14.63
C ARG A 100 -10.24 -6.05 -14.90
N VAL A 101 -9.95 -5.21 -15.89
CA VAL A 101 -10.86 -4.19 -16.39
C VAL A 101 -11.11 -4.49 -17.86
N GLU A 102 -12.38 -4.67 -18.22
CA GLU A 102 -12.79 -4.89 -19.59
C GLU A 102 -13.43 -3.62 -20.12
N GLN A 103 -12.93 -3.11 -21.24
CA GLN A 103 -13.50 -1.98 -21.94
C GLN A 103 -13.98 -2.41 -23.32
N TYR A 104 -15.26 -2.21 -23.59
CA TYR A 104 -15.83 -2.38 -24.91
C TYR A 104 -15.45 -1.18 -25.76
N GLU A 105 -15.02 -1.42 -26.98
CA GLU A 105 -14.87 -0.39 -28.02
C GLU A 105 -16.28 0.15 -28.31
N ASN A 106 -16.74 1.12 -27.51
CA ASN A 106 -17.95 1.85 -27.80
C ASN A 106 -17.68 2.65 -29.07
N TYR A 107 -18.32 2.23 -30.16
CA TYR A 107 -18.53 3.03 -31.36
C TYR A 107 -19.27 4.32 -30.96
N ASN A 108 -18.53 5.31 -30.48
CA ASN A 108 -18.97 6.70 -30.57
C ASN A 108 -18.60 7.20 -31.96
N GLY A 109 -19.33 6.68 -32.95
CA GLY A 109 -19.47 7.35 -34.21
C GLY A 109 -20.48 8.47 -34.04
N GLN A 110 -19.99 9.71 -34.02
CA GLN A 110 -20.47 10.87 -34.80
C GLN A 110 -19.68 12.13 -34.42
#